data_AF-A0A8J7UDA0-F1
#
_entry.id   AF-A0A8J7UDA0-F1
#
_cell.length_a   1.000
_cell.length_b   1.000
_cell.length_c   1.000
_cell.angle_alpha   90.00
_cell.angle_beta   90.00
_cell.angle_gamma   90.00
#
_symmetry.space_group_name_H-M   'P 1'
#
loop_
_entity.id
_entity.type
_entity.pdbx_description
1 polymer ?
#
loop_
_entity_poly.entity_id
_entity_poly.type
_entity_poly.pdbx_seq_one_letter_code
_entity_poly.pdbx_strand_id
1 'polypeptide(L)'
;MGTLFRLNSDYPTPEAGTKIVKAEEHAALLEASELIQAAQRQADRIREDAQRAYEERYRQGYEDGVEAGKMENAMKMMETVVASVEFIENIEKTVVSVVNQSVKKIIDSFDDEERIKGIVNTALNHVRGQQKVTVRVHPKDEPVIAKMLTLQTIGSYITVIADAHLQPDSCILESELGVIDASLKTQLTTLEAAFSAKIKQ
;
A
#
# COMPACT_ATOMS: atom_id res chain seq x y z
N MET A 1 34.38 -57.98 -41.18
CA MET A 1 35.39 -57.35 -42.06
C MET A 1 35.62 -58.28 -43.22
N GLY A 2 35.32 -57.86 -44.45
CA GLY A 2 35.67 -58.64 -45.65
C GLY A 2 37.17 -58.47 -45.94
N THR A 3 37.88 -59.57 -46.10
CA THR A 3 39.31 -59.57 -46.44
C THR A 3 39.48 -59.09 -47.88
N LEU A 4 40.29 -58.04 -48.10
CA LEU A 4 40.55 -57.52 -49.43
C LEU A 4 41.69 -58.29 -50.09
N PHE A 5 41.47 -58.82 -51.29
CA PHE A 5 42.51 -59.52 -52.06
C PHE A 5 42.84 -58.74 -53.32
N ARG A 6 44.13 -58.46 -53.53
CA ARG A 6 44.62 -57.80 -54.73
C ARG A 6 44.97 -58.86 -55.77
N LEU A 7 44.26 -58.86 -56.89
CA LEU A 7 44.52 -59.80 -57.98
C LEU A 7 45.76 -59.34 -58.76
N ASN A 8 46.86 -60.06 -58.58
CA ASN A 8 48.08 -59.98 -59.40
C ASN A 8 48.28 -61.33 -60.13
N SER A 9 49.21 -61.39 -61.08
CA SER A 9 49.50 -62.58 -61.92
C SER A 9 49.81 -63.89 -61.15
N ASP A 10 50.11 -63.81 -59.86
CA ASP A 10 50.49 -64.95 -59.00
C ASP A 10 49.35 -65.47 -58.08
N TYR A 11 48.12 -64.94 -58.18
CA TYR A 11 46.99 -65.32 -57.33
C TYR A 11 45.91 -66.14 -58.08
N PRO A 12 45.13 -66.98 -57.37
CA PRO A 12 44.11 -67.81 -57.99
C PRO A 12 43.03 -66.96 -58.66
N THR A 13 42.64 -67.37 -59.87
CA THR A 13 41.52 -66.80 -60.61
C THR A 13 40.22 -66.98 -59.80
N PRO A 14 39.47 -65.90 -59.53
CA PRO A 14 38.23 -65.99 -58.79
C PRO A 14 37.19 -66.83 -59.54
N GLU A 15 36.28 -67.48 -58.81
CA GLU A 15 35.22 -68.30 -59.40
C GLU A 15 34.32 -67.47 -60.33
N ALA A 16 33.83 -68.10 -61.39
CA ALA A 16 32.93 -67.47 -62.35
C ALA A 16 31.67 -66.95 -61.64
N GLY A 17 31.37 -65.66 -61.82
CA GLY A 17 30.27 -64.96 -61.12
C GLY A 17 30.71 -64.14 -59.90
N THR A 18 31.98 -64.24 -59.48
CA THR A 18 32.55 -63.37 -58.45
C THR A 18 32.64 -61.93 -58.96
N LYS A 19 32.05 -60.98 -58.22
CA LYS A 19 32.12 -59.56 -58.55
C LYS A 19 33.50 -59.02 -58.21
N ILE A 20 34.22 -58.49 -59.20
CA ILE A 20 35.54 -57.87 -59.05
C ILE A 20 35.39 -56.36 -59.18
N VAL A 21 35.99 -55.61 -58.26
CA VAL A 21 36.05 -54.14 -58.32
C VAL A 21 37.44 -53.74 -58.81
N LYS A 22 37.51 -52.78 -59.74
CA LYS A 22 38.81 -52.27 -60.21
C LYS A 22 39.53 -51.54 -59.08
N ALA A 23 40.86 -51.58 -59.07
CA ALA A 23 41.67 -50.94 -58.04
C ALA A 23 41.39 -49.42 -57.91
N GLU A 24 41.20 -48.72 -59.04
CA GLU A 24 40.85 -47.29 -59.07
C GLU A 24 39.46 -47.01 -58.47
N GLU A 25 38.46 -47.84 -58.81
CA GLU A 25 37.10 -47.73 -58.27
C GLU A 25 37.07 -48.02 -56.77
N HIS A 26 37.87 -48.99 -56.30
CA HIS A 26 38.02 -49.29 -54.88
C HIS A 26 38.68 -48.14 -54.11
N ALA A 27 39.70 -47.49 -54.68
CA ALA A 27 40.33 -46.32 -54.07
C ALA A 27 39.33 -45.16 -53.92
N ALA A 28 38.56 -44.85 -54.97
CA ALA A 28 37.50 -43.85 -54.93
C ALA A 28 36.41 -44.17 -53.88
N LEU A 29 36.06 -45.44 -53.71
CA LEU A 29 35.10 -45.91 -52.69
C LEU A 29 35.62 -45.70 -51.27
N LEU A 30 36.93 -45.89 -51.05
CA LEU A 30 37.58 -45.68 -49.75
C LEU A 30 37.60 -44.20 -49.38
N GLU A 31 38.02 -43.33 -50.31
CA GLU A 31 38.00 -41.87 -50.13
C GLU A 31 36.58 -41.36 -49.86
N ALA A 32 35.58 -41.85 -50.59
CA ALA A 32 34.18 -41.49 -50.35
C ALA A 32 33.69 -41.94 -48.96
N SER A 33 34.10 -43.13 -48.51
CA SER A 33 33.77 -43.64 -47.17
C SER A 33 34.42 -42.79 -46.08
N GLU A 34 35.69 -42.41 -46.25
CA GLU A 34 36.40 -41.53 -45.32
C GLU A 34 35.75 -40.14 -45.24
N LEU A 35 35.33 -39.57 -46.37
CA LEU A 35 34.60 -38.30 -46.43
C LEU A 35 33.26 -38.39 -45.69
N ILE A 36 32.48 -39.45 -45.91
CA ILE A 36 31.18 -39.66 -45.24
C ILE A 36 31.40 -39.80 -43.73
N GLN A 37 32.40 -40.57 -43.29
CA GLN A 37 32.71 -40.71 -41.87
C GLN A 37 33.18 -39.38 -41.26
N ALA A 38 33.97 -38.59 -41.98
CA ALA A 38 34.38 -37.26 -41.52
C ALA A 38 33.18 -36.32 -41.38
N ALA A 39 32.28 -36.32 -42.36
CA ALA A 39 31.05 -35.54 -42.33
C ALA A 39 30.13 -35.95 -41.17
N GLN A 40 29.99 -37.25 -40.91
CA GLN A 40 29.22 -37.78 -39.78
C GLN A 40 29.82 -37.33 -38.45
N ARG A 41 31.14 -37.50 -38.25
CA ARG A 41 31.82 -37.01 -37.04
C ARG A 41 31.66 -35.51 -36.84
N GLN A 42 31.72 -34.73 -37.91
CA GLN A 42 31.50 -33.29 -37.83
C GLN A 42 30.06 -32.94 -37.50
N ALA A 43 29.08 -33.63 -38.07
CA ALA A 43 27.67 -33.45 -37.75
C ALA A 43 27.40 -33.77 -36.26
N ASP A 44 28.00 -34.83 -35.73
CA ASP A 44 27.85 -35.19 -34.31
C ASP A 44 28.47 -34.15 -33.38
N ARG A 45 29.66 -33.63 -33.71
CA ARG A 45 30.27 -32.51 -32.96
C ARG A 45 29.39 -31.27 -32.95
N ILE A 46 28.84 -30.88 -34.10
CA ILE A 46 27.96 -29.72 -34.21
C ILE A 46 26.71 -29.90 -33.33
N ARG A 47 26.13 -31.12 -33.30
CA ARG A 47 24.98 -31.42 -32.45
C ARG A 47 25.33 -31.34 -30.97
N GLU A 48 26.46 -31.89 -30.56
CA GLU A 48 26.93 -31.80 -29.16
C GLU A 48 27.22 -30.36 -28.74
N ASP A 49 27.89 -29.57 -29.59
CA ASP A 49 28.17 -28.16 -29.33
C ASP A 49 26.89 -27.34 -29.22
N ALA A 50 25.92 -27.58 -30.12
CA ALA A 50 24.62 -26.92 -30.07
C ALA A 50 23.85 -27.28 -28.79
N GLN A 51 23.88 -28.55 -28.37
CA GLN A 51 23.23 -28.99 -27.14
C GLN A 51 23.86 -28.34 -25.90
N ARG A 52 25.20 -28.32 -25.82
CA ARG A 52 25.92 -27.64 -24.72
C ARG A 52 25.61 -26.15 -24.66
N ALA A 53 25.61 -25.48 -25.81
CA ALA A 53 25.29 -24.06 -25.89
C ALA A 53 23.84 -23.79 -25.47
N TYR A 54 22.89 -24.64 -25.87
CA TYR A 54 21.50 -24.55 -25.45
C TYR A 54 21.34 -24.68 -23.93
N GLU A 55 21.95 -25.70 -23.33
CA GLU A 55 21.87 -25.95 -21.88
C GLU A 55 22.47 -24.79 -21.06
N GLU A 56 23.61 -24.26 -21.49
CA GLU A 56 24.24 -23.11 -20.83
C GLU A 56 23.34 -21.88 -20.88
N ARG A 57 22.80 -21.56 -22.06
CA ARG A 57 21.95 -20.38 -22.25
C ARG A 57 20.60 -20.54 -21.54
N TYR A 58 20.06 -21.75 -21.49
CA TYR A 58 18.86 -22.06 -20.73
C TYR A 58 19.08 -21.83 -19.24
N ARG A 59 20.20 -22.33 -18.68
CA ARG A 59 20.53 -22.13 -17.27
C ARG A 59 20.71 -20.64 -16.94
N GLN A 60 21.48 -19.92 -17.75
CA GLN A 60 21.67 -18.47 -17.56
C GLN A 60 20.35 -17.71 -17.61
N GLY A 61 19.51 -17.97 -18.63
CA GLY A 61 18.21 -17.32 -18.75
C GLY A 61 17.24 -17.67 -17.62
N TYR A 62 17.33 -18.88 -17.06
CA TYR A 62 16.56 -19.28 -15.90
C TYR A 62 17.01 -18.53 -14.64
N GLU A 63 18.32 -18.44 -14.38
CA GLU A 63 18.87 -17.71 -13.24
C GLU A 63 18.53 -16.20 -13.31
N ASP A 64 18.74 -15.59 -14.47
CA ASP A 64 18.38 -14.18 -14.73
C ASP A 64 16.87 -13.95 -14.55
N GLY A 65 16.04 -14.86 -15.07
CA GLY A 65 14.59 -14.80 -14.94
C GLY A 65 14.09 -14.94 -13.50
N VAL A 66 14.75 -15.80 -12.70
CA VAL A 66 14.44 -15.95 -11.27
C VAL A 66 14.78 -14.68 -10.51
N GLU A 67 15.95 -14.07 -10.74
CA GLU A 67 16.33 -12.81 -10.08
C GLU A 67 15.42 -11.65 -10.51
N ALA A 68 15.13 -11.51 -11.81
CA ALA A 68 14.19 -10.50 -12.30
C ALA A 68 12.80 -10.68 -11.69
N GLY A 69 12.29 -11.92 -11.61
CA GLY A 69 11.00 -12.23 -11.01
C GLY A 69 10.95 -11.96 -9.49
N LYS A 70 12.04 -12.19 -8.76
CA LYS A 70 12.14 -11.80 -7.34
C LYS A 70 12.06 -10.29 -7.19
N MET A 71 12.78 -9.54 -8.03
CA MET A 71 12.77 -8.08 -7.97
C MET A 71 11.41 -7.50 -8.34
N GLU A 72 10.76 -8.02 -9.37
CA GLU A 72 9.39 -7.63 -9.74
C GLU A 72 8.39 -7.90 -8.61
N ASN A 73 8.45 -9.08 -7.99
CA ASN A 73 7.60 -9.40 -6.84
C ASN A 73 7.86 -8.48 -5.65
N ALA A 74 9.12 -8.17 -5.35
CA ALA A 74 9.46 -7.23 -4.27
C ALA A 74 8.89 -5.83 -4.54
N MET A 75 8.95 -5.35 -5.79
CA MET A 75 8.35 -4.08 -6.18
C MET A 75 6.82 -4.08 -6.02
N LYS A 76 6.14 -5.13 -6.50
CA LYS A 76 4.68 -5.27 -6.33
C LYS A 76 4.25 -5.36 -4.87
N MET A 77 5.02 -6.06 -4.04
CA MET A 77 4.79 -6.11 -2.59
C MET A 77 4.91 -4.72 -1.97
N MET A 78 5.96 -3.97 -2.33
CA MET A 78 6.16 -2.61 -1.83
C MET A 78 5.03 -1.67 -2.25
N GLU A 79 4.60 -1.72 -3.52
CA GLU A 79 3.47 -0.96 -4.03
C GLU A 79 2.18 -1.27 -3.25
N THR A 80 1.92 -2.55 -2.98
CA THR A 80 0.76 -3.00 -2.19
C THR A 80 0.81 -2.47 -0.76
N VAL A 81 1.99 -2.48 -0.13
CA VAL A 81 2.17 -1.94 1.23
C VAL A 81 1.89 -0.44 1.24
N VAL A 82 2.45 0.32 0.30
CA VAL A 82 2.22 1.77 0.20
C VAL A 82 0.73 2.08 -0.02
N ALA A 83 0.08 1.38 -0.95
CA ALA A 83 -1.35 1.55 -1.21
C ALA A 83 -2.21 1.21 0.02
N SER A 84 -1.81 0.21 0.82
CA SER A 84 -2.52 -0.17 2.05
C SER A 84 -2.40 0.92 3.12
N VAL A 85 -1.23 1.53 3.28
CA VAL A 85 -1.02 2.64 4.23
C VAL A 85 -1.87 3.84 3.84
N GLU A 86 -1.83 4.25 2.58
CA GLU A 86 -2.64 5.38 2.08
C GLU A 86 -4.15 5.11 2.24
N PHE A 87 -4.59 3.87 2.02
CA PHE A 87 -5.98 3.48 2.21
C PHE A 87 -6.42 3.60 3.67
N ILE A 88 -5.58 3.14 4.62
CA ILE A 88 -5.85 3.27 6.05
C ILE A 88 -5.94 4.75 6.44
N GLU A 89 -4.96 5.57 6.07
CA GLU A 89 -4.98 7.01 6.40
C GLU A 89 -6.23 7.73 5.87
N ASN A 90 -6.71 7.35 4.68
CA ASN A 90 -7.93 7.91 4.11
C ASN A 90 -9.19 7.45 4.84
N ILE A 91 -9.25 6.19 5.28
CA ILE A 91 -10.36 5.69 6.12
C ILE A 91 -10.38 6.47 7.43
N GLU A 92 -9.24 6.65 8.08
CA GLU A 92 -9.13 7.38 9.35
C GLU A 92 -9.70 8.80 9.24
N LYS A 93 -9.30 9.54 8.21
CA LYS A 93 -9.84 10.89 7.92
C LYS A 93 -11.35 10.85 7.67
N THR A 94 -11.81 9.86 6.90
CA THR A 94 -13.23 9.71 6.58
C THR A 94 -14.05 9.45 7.84
N VAL A 95 -13.58 8.56 8.73
CA VAL A 95 -14.25 8.24 9.98
C VAL A 95 -14.36 9.47 10.88
N VAL A 96 -13.27 10.22 11.08
CA VAL A 96 -13.31 11.46 11.87
C VAL A 96 -14.31 12.46 11.29
N SER A 97 -14.29 12.66 9.98
CA SER A 97 -15.22 13.56 9.29
C SER A 97 -16.68 13.12 9.48
N VAL A 98 -16.98 11.82 9.30
CA VAL A 98 -18.34 11.29 9.46
C VAL A 98 -18.82 11.45 10.91
N VAL A 99 -17.98 11.11 11.90
CA VAL A 99 -18.33 11.27 13.32
C VAL A 99 -18.61 12.74 13.65
N ASN A 100 -17.74 13.66 13.22
CA ASN A 100 -17.95 15.10 13.44
C ASN A 100 -19.24 15.61 12.81
N GLN A 101 -19.54 15.18 11.58
CA GLN A 101 -20.80 15.54 10.90
C GLN A 101 -22.02 14.97 11.64
N SER A 102 -21.95 13.71 12.10
CA SER A 102 -23.02 13.09 12.88
C SER A 102 -23.26 13.80 14.22
N VAL A 103 -22.19 14.10 14.97
CA VAL A 103 -22.28 14.83 16.25
C VAL A 103 -22.86 16.22 16.04
N LYS A 104 -22.38 16.95 15.02
CA LYS A 104 -22.93 18.25 14.65
C LYS A 104 -24.42 18.17 14.31
N LYS A 105 -24.83 17.19 13.50
CA LYS A 105 -26.24 17.00 13.13
C LYS A 105 -27.13 16.68 14.34
N ILE A 106 -26.62 15.91 15.31
CA ILE A 106 -27.33 15.64 16.56
C ILE A 106 -27.47 16.94 17.37
N ILE A 107 -26.40 17.73 17.51
CA ILE A 107 -26.45 19.01 18.23
C ILE A 107 -27.40 19.99 17.58
N ASP A 108 -27.37 20.10 16.24
CA ASP A 108 -28.25 20.97 15.46
C ASP A 108 -29.73 20.53 15.51
N SER A 109 -30.02 19.32 16.03
CA SER A 109 -31.41 18.84 16.21
C SER A 109 -32.07 19.32 17.51
N PHE A 110 -31.29 19.88 18.44
CA PHE A 110 -31.81 20.49 19.67
C PHE A 110 -32.18 21.96 19.45
N ASP A 111 -33.14 22.45 20.23
CA ASP A 111 -33.51 23.86 20.19
C ASP A 111 -32.36 24.76 20.67
N ASP A 112 -32.22 25.95 20.07
CA ASP A 112 -31.19 26.95 20.41
C ASP A 112 -31.05 27.19 21.92
N GLU A 113 -32.19 27.31 22.62
CA GLU A 113 -32.18 27.52 24.08
C GLU A 113 -31.62 26.32 24.86
N GLU A 114 -31.93 25.09 24.45
CA GLU A 114 -31.44 23.89 25.13
C GLU A 114 -29.94 23.71 24.91
N ARG A 115 -29.47 24.01 23.69
CA ARG A 115 -28.05 23.95 23.32
C ARG A 115 -27.21 24.89 24.19
N ILE A 116 -27.58 26.17 24.28
CA ILE A 116 -26.80 27.13 25.08
C ILE A 116 -26.85 26.83 26.58
N LYS A 117 -28.00 26.40 27.12
CA LYS A 117 -28.13 25.97 28.53
C LYS A 117 -27.19 24.79 28.81
N GLY A 118 -27.14 23.81 27.90
CA GLY A 118 -26.24 22.66 28.00
C GLY A 118 -24.75 23.06 27.97
N ILE A 119 -24.38 23.97 27.07
CA ILE A 119 -23.00 24.50 26.95
C ILE A 119 -22.60 25.21 28.25
N VAL A 120 -23.42 26.14 28.73
CA VAL A 120 -23.14 26.91 29.95
C VAL A 120 -23.06 26.00 31.18
N ASN A 121 -23.98 25.04 31.33
CA ASN A 121 -23.96 24.10 32.46
C ASN A 121 -22.70 23.23 32.46
N THR A 122 -22.31 22.73 31.28
CA THR A 122 -21.08 21.95 31.12
C THR A 122 -19.86 22.77 31.46
N ALA A 123 -19.82 24.03 31.03
CA ALA A 123 -18.71 24.92 31.31
C ALA A 123 -18.62 25.29 32.80
N LEU A 124 -19.75 25.56 33.46
CA LEU A 124 -19.82 25.82 34.90
C LEU A 124 -19.36 24.62 35.73
N ASN A 125 -19.56 23.38 35.25
CA ASN A 125 -19.04 22.19 35.91
C ASN A 125 -17.50 22.16 35.98
N HIS A 126 -16.80 22.80 35.04
CA HIS A 126 -15.33 22.86 35.03
C HIS A 126 -14.76 23.86 36.05
N VAL A 127 -15.57 24.83 36.49
CA VAL A 127 -15.17 25.90 37.43
C VAL A 127 -15.82 25.76 38.81
N ARG A 128 -16.37 24.58 39.12
CA ARG A 128 -16.95 24.26 40.44
C ARG A 128 -15.94 24.55 41.56
N GLY A 129 -16.30 25.46 42.46
CA GLY A 129 -15.50 25.83 43.65
C GLY A 129 -14.90 27.24 43.64
N GLN A 130 -15.11 28.02 42.57
CA GLN A 130 -14.59 29.39 42.47
C GLN A 130 -15.60 30.44 42.96
N GLN A 131 -15.11 31.49 43.63
CA GLN A 131 -15.96 32.49 44.30
C GLN A 131 -16.47 33.61 43.38
N LYS A 132 -15.94 33.78 42.16
CA LYS A 132 -16.45 34.76 41.17
C LYS A 132 -16.21 34.27 39.74
N VAL A 133 -17.28 34.05 38.99
CA VAL A 133 -17.23 33.63 37.58
C VAL A 133 -18.07 34.59 36.73
N THR A 134 -17.51 35.08 35.64
CA THR A 134 -18.24 35.88 34.64
C THR A 134 -18.47 35.03 33.40
N VAL A 135 -19.72 34.91 32.97
CA VAL A 135 -20.14 34.15 31.77
C VAL A 135 -20.49 35.17 30.69
N ARG A 136 -19.69 35.21 29.61
CA ARG A 136 -19.95 36.04 28.44
C ARG A 136 -20.66 35.21 27.38
N VAL A 137 -21.81 35.69 26.93
CA VAL A 137 -22.64 35.04 25.90
C VAL A 137 -23.15 36.07 24.89
N HIS A 138 -23.61 35.61 23.75
CA HIS A 138 -24.22 36.48 22.74
C HIS A 138 -25.48 37.18 23.30
N PRO A 139 -25.79 38.43 22.90
CA PRO A 139 -26.93 39.18 23.44
C PRO A 139 -28.30 38.50 23.26
N LYS A 140 -28.44 37.61 22.27
CA LYS A 140 -29.67 36.79 22.07
C LYS A 140 -29.86 35.77 23.20
N ASP A 141 -28.77 35.27 23.78
CA ASP A 141 -28.78 34.13 24.69
C ASP A 141 -28.67 34.55 26.17
N GLU A 142 -28.18 35.76 26.44
CA GLU A 142 -28.08 36.37 27.77
C GLU A 142 -29.37 36.24 28.62
N PRO A 143 -30.57 36.62 28.13
CA PRO A 143 -31.77 36.59 28.97
C PRO A 143 -32.18 35.16 29.35
N VAL A 144 -31.91 34.20 28.46
CA VAL A 144 -32.21 32.78 28.69
C VAL A 144 -31.29 32.21 29.77
N ILE A 145 -30.00 32.54 29.71
CA ILE A 145 -28.99 32.07 30.67
C ILE A 145 -29.11 32.77 32.03
N ALA A 146 -29.35 34.08 32.05
CA ALA A 146 -29.59 34.82 33.29
C ALA A 146 -30.77 34.25 34.08
N LYS A 147 -31.87 33.94 33.39
CA LYS A 147 -33.05 33.30 33.99
C LYS A 147 -32.74 31.90 34.53
N MET A 148 -32.02 31.08 33.77
CA MET A 148 -31.61 29.74 34.20
C MET A 148 -30.78 29.78 35.49
N LEU A 149 -29.76 30.65 35.54
CA LEU A 149 -28.84 30.73 36.68
C LEU A 149 -29.50 31.27 37.95
N THR A 150 -30.47 32.18 37.79
CA THR A 150 -31.29 32.69 38.89
C THR A 150 -32.13 31.57 39.52
N LEU A 151 -32.70 30.67 38.70
CA LEU A 151 -33.53 29.54 39.16
C LEU A 151 -32.71 28.44 39.85
N GLN A 152 -31.45 28.24 39.45
CA GLN A 152 -30.59 27.20 40.05
C GLN A 152 -29.96 27.59 41.40
N THR A 153 -30.24 28.78 41.92
CA THR A 153 -29.71 29.28 43.22
C THR A 153 -28.16 29.27 43.29
N ILE A 154 -27.49 29.31 42.14
CA ILE A 154 -26.02 29.48 42.00
C ILE A 154 -25.66 30.98 41.86
N GLY A 155 -26.68 31.84 41.77
CA GLY A 155 -26.59 33.25 41.39
C GLY A 155 -25.86 34.20 42.35
N SER A 156 -25.27 33.73 43.45
CA SER A 156 -24.53 34.63 44.37
C SER A 156 -23.10 34.94 43.91
N TYR A 157 -22.55 34.19 42.94
CA TYR A 157 -21.14 34.29 42.53
C TYR A 157 -20.92 34.28 41.00
N ILE A 158 -22.00 34.27 40.21
CA ILE A 158 -21.93 34.19 38.75
C ILE A 158 -22.56 35.45 38.14
N THR A 159 -21.82 36.16 37.30
CA THR A 159 -22.32 37.32 36.54
C THR A 159 -22.41 36.97 35.06
N VAL A 160 -23.55 37.24 34.42
CA VAL A 160 -23.72 37.04 32.97
C VAL A 160 -23.56 38.40 32.28
N ILE A 161 -22.77 38.44 31.20
CA ILE A 161 -22.54 39.65 30.39
C ILE A 161 -22.85 39.34 28.93
N ALA A 162 -23.62 40.20 28.29
CA ALA A 162 -23.85 40.16 26.86
C ALA A 162 -22.63 40.71 26.10
N ASP A 163 -22.12 39.94 25.14
CA ASP A 163 -21.01 40.33 24.28
C ASP A 163 -21.37 40.16 22.80
N ALA A 164 -21.48 41.30 22.10
CA ALA A 164 -21.84 41.33 20.68
C ALA A 164 -20.75 40.78 19.73
N HIS A 165 -19.53 40.55 20.22
CA HIS A 165 -18.46 39.94 19.41
C HIS A 165 -18.54 38.41 19.38
N LEU A 166 -19.31 37.80 20.29
CA LEU A 166 -19.52 36.36 20.33
C LEU A 166 -20.54 35.95 19.28
N GLN A 167 -20.34 34.78 18.66
CA GLN A 167 -21.38 34.19 17.81
C GLN A 167 -22.47 33.58 18.69
N PRO A 168 -23.69 33.36 18.16
CA PRO A 168 -24.67 32.49 18.81
C PRO A 168 -24.03 31.15 19.20
N ASP A 169 -24.47 30.54 20.30
CA ASP A 169 -23.93 29.27 20.85
C ASP A 169 -22.46 29.32 21.30
N SER A 170 -21.92 30.53 21.45
CA SER A 170 -20.59 30.76 22.00
C SER A 170 -20.68 31.22 23.45
N CYS A 171 -19.78 30.71 24.27
CA CYS A 171 -19.77 30.96 25.70
C CYS A 171 -18.32 31.05 26.18
N ILE A 172 -17.97 32.16 26.82
CA ILE A 172 -16.66 32.34 27.44
C ILE A 172 -16.85 32.49 28.94
N LEU A 173 -16.08 31.73 29.71
CA LEU A 173 -16.06 31.82 31.16
C LEU A 173 -14.78 32.52 31.59
N GLU A 174 -14.93 33.58 32.35
CA GLU A 174 -13.84 34.33 32.94
C GLU A 174 -13.86 34.13 34.45
N SER A 175 -12.71 33.80 35.01
CA SER A 175 -12.51 33.62 36.44
C SER A 175 -11.16 34.18 36.87
N GLU A 176 -10.93 34.26 38.19
CA GLU A 176 -9.63 34.67 38.74
C GLU A 176 -8.47 33.74 38.32
N LEU A 177 -8.77 32.50 37.93
CA LEU A 177 -7.78 31.53 37.47
C LEU A 177 -7.52 31.59 35.96
N GLY A 178 -8.36 32.28 35.19
CA GLY A 178 -8.20 32.44 33.75
C GLY A 178 -9.51 32.45 32.97
N VAL A 179 -9.35 32.49 31.65
CA VAL A 179 -10.43 32.54 30.65
C VAL A 179 -10.53 31.20 29.95
N ILE A 180 -11.73 30.63 29.90
CA ILE A 180 -12.03 29.36 29.23
C ILE A 180 -13.04 29.65 28.11
N ASP A 181 -12.67 29.31 26.88
CA ASP A 181 -13.60 29.29 25.76
C ASP A 181 -14.36 27.96 25.73
N ALA A 182 -15.62 28.00 26.14
CA ALA A 182 -16.52 26.85 26.15
C ALA A 182 -17.44 26.82 24.92
N SER A 183 -17.19 27.64 23.90
CA SER A 183 -18.02 27.72 22.71
C SER A 183 -18.14 26.37 22.00
N LEU A 184 -19.32 26.10 21.43
CA LEU A 184 -19.61 24.83 20.77
C LEU A 184 -18.58 24.48 19.69
N LYS A 185 -18.16 25.48 18.91
CA LYS A 185 -17.13 25.34 17.87
C LYS A 185 -15.80 24.86 18.45
N THR A 186 -15.35 25.46 19.54
CA THR A 186 -14.08 25.14 20.21
C THR A 186 -14.11 23.72 20.79
N GLN A 187 -15.25 23.30 21.35
CA GLN A 187 -15.44 21.93 21.83
C GLN A 187 -15.40 20.90 20.69
N LEU A 188 -16.08 21.16 19.57
CA LEU A 188 -16.07 20.29 18.39
C LEU A 188 -14.67 20.17 17.76
N THR A 189 -13.93 21.28 17.64
CA THR A 189 -12.55 21.26 17.14
C THR A 189 -11.62 20.50 18.08
N THR A 190 -11.82 20.62 19.40
CA THR A 190 -11.04 19.86 20.38
C THR A 190 -11.33 18.35 20.29
N LEU A 191 -12.60 17.99 20.08
CA LEU A 191 -13.01 16.60 19.90
C LEU A 191 -12.44 16.01 18.60
N GLU A 192 -12.46 16.76 17.50
CA GLU A 192 -11.84 16.39 16.22
C GLU A 192 -10.33 16.14 16.37
N ALA A 193 -9.63 17.03 17.07
CA ALA A 193 -8.21 16.88 17.36
C ALA A 193 -7.94 15.64 18.24
N ALA A 194 -8.79 15.37 19.24
CA ALA A 194 -8.66 14.20 20.11
C ALA A 194 -8.87 12.89 19.34
N PHE A 195 -9.89 12.81 18.48
CA PHE A 195 -10.10 11.65 17.62
C PHE A 195 -8.93 11.45 16.65
N SER A 196 -8.49 12.51 15.99
CA SER A 196 -7.35 12.46 15.07
C SER A 196 -6.06 12.02 15.77
N ALA A 197 -5.84 12.44 17.02
CA ALA A 197 -4.67 12.04 17.80
C ALA A 197 -4.73 10.57 18.24
N LYS A 198 -5.91 10.06 18.61
CA LYS A 198 -6.07 8.65 19.01
C LYS A 198 -6.05 7.67 17.85
N ILE A 199 -6.49 8.08 16.67
CA ILE A 199 -6.52 7.21 15.49
C ILE A 199 -5.10 7.05 14.90
N LYS A 200 -4.23 8.05 15.07
CA LYS A 200 -2.81 7.97 14.68
C LYS A 200 -1.92 7.15 15.65
N GLN A 201 -2.45 6.68 16.78
CA GLN A 201 -1.73 5.86 17.78
C GLN A 201 -1.98 4.37 17.55
#